data_AF-A0A034WLH7-F1
#
_entry.id   AF-A0A034WLH7-F1
#
_cell.length_a   1.000
_cell.length_b   1.000
_cell.length_c   1.000
_cell.angle_alpha   90.00
_cell.angle_beta   90.00
_cell.angle_gamma   90.00
#
_symmetry.space_group_name_H-M   'P 1'
#
loop_
_entity.id
_entity.type
_entity.pdbx_description
1 polymer ?
#
loop_
_entity_poly.entity_id
_entity_poly.type
_entity_poly.pdbx_seq_one_letter_code
_entity_poly.pdbx_strand_id
1 'polypeptide(L)'
;MAVPPKFAGTGLEEVNIPGQAYLREALTSCTDPLKAIESFQLENGVLLPSLRPMLPLLDLHGVRRLDFHTSLMEELREKLIAHINELGQKDPRERDKKLRELLIKSFPVVRVKALRPVVMAILRNTQHIDDKYLRILVRDRELYSDTDTEVKRQIWRDNQSLFGDEVSPLLSQYIREKEHVLFDHTNLNNLFFHPSPKVRRQGEVVQKLANMIGQSVKLYDMVLQFLRTLFLRTRNVHYCTLRAELLMALHDLEVQEIISVDPCHKFTWCLDACIREKNVDIKRSRELQGFLDNIKRGQEQVLGDLSMTLCDPYAINFLATSAIKILQHLINNEGLPRDNTILILLLRMLALGLSAWVMIDSQDFKEPKLDCQVVTKFLPALMSLMVDDQCRSLHSKLPPDERESALCTIEHSGPAPDAVEAYIQESSVASILAMYYTLHTARVKDRVGVLRALAILSACKDDRAYEDPFLHSLIALLIPMAEE
;
A
#
# COMPACT_ATOMS: atom_id res chain seq x y z
N MET A 1 40.14 17.06 -13.26
CA MET A 1 39.60 17.51 -14.57
C MET A 1 39.32 16.26 -15.39
N ALA A 2 38.07 15.83 -15.46
CA ALA A 2 37.66 14.67 -16.25
C ALA A 2 37.28 15.14 -17.65
N VAL A 3 37.87 14.52 -18.67
CA VAL A 3 37.54 14.77 -20.08
C VAL A 3 36.08 14.35 -20.30
N PRO A 4 35.19 15.25 -20.78
CA PRO A 4 33.83 14.86 -21.09
C PRO A 4 33.86 13.91 -22.30
N PRO A 5 33.05 12.84 -22.34
CA PRO A 5 33.00 12.00 -23.52
C PRO A 5 32.42 12.84 -24.66
N LYS A 6 33.21 13.06 -25.72
CA LYS A 6 32.76 13.68 -26.96
C LYS A 6 31.79 12.73 -27.66
N PHE A 7 30.49 12.91 -27.43
CA PHE A 7 29.46 12.44 -28.37
C PHE A 7 28.93 13.68 -29.10
N ALA A 8 29.57 14.01 -30.21
CA ALA A 8 29.19 15.13 -31.06
C ALA A 8 28.27 14.61 -32.18
N GLY A 9 26.97 14.53 -31.93
CA GLY A 9 25.98 14.12 -32.93
C GLY A 9 24.60 13.88 -32.32
N THR A 10 23.54 13.95 -33.14
CA THR A 10 22.16 13.66 -32.73
C THR A 10 21.88 12.16 -32.66
N GLY A 11 22.84 11.31 -33.03
CA GLY A 11 22.68 9.86 -33.18
C GLY A 11 22.13 9.46 -34.55
N LEU A 12 21.77 10.43 -35.39
CA LEU A 12 21.32 10.20 -36.77
C LEU A 12 22.46 9.69 -37.66
N GLU A 13 23.67 10.20 -37.43
CA GLU A 13 24.87 9.80 -38.18
C GLU A 13 25.22 8.32 -37.95
N GLU A 14 24.90 7.75 -36.77
CA GLU A 14 25.10 6.33 -36.46
C GLU A 14 24.17 5.40 -37.24
N VAL A 15 23.08 5.94 -37.81
CA VAL A 15 22.11 5.21 -38.65
C VAL A 15 22.25 5.61 -40.12
N ASN A 16 23.36 6.26 -40.50
CA ASN A 16 23.62 6.81 -41.83
C ASN A 16 22.57 7.83 -42.31
N ILE A 17 21.93 8.55 -41.37
CA ILE A 17 21.02 9.65 -41.70
C ILE A 17 21.79 10.97 -41.58
N PRO A 18 21.75 11.86 -42.59
CA PRO A 18 22.41 13.15 -42.54
C PRO A 18 21.88 14.01 -41.38
N GLY A 19 22.70 14.19 -40.34
CA GLY A 19 22.34 14.94 -39.15
C GLY A 19 22.80 16.40 -39.18
N GLN A 20 22.84 17.02 -38.00
CA GLN A 20 23.21 18.42 -37.84
C GLN A 20 24.66 18.69 -38.28
N ALA A 21 25.56 17.74 -38.07
CA ALA A 21 26.96 17.89 -38.45
C ALA A 21 27.12 17.98 -39.97
N TYR A 22 26.46 17.08 -40.71
CA TYR A 22 26.45 17.07 -42.17
C TYR A 22 25.85 18.36 -42.74
N LEU A 23 24.68 18.78 -42.22
CA LEU A 23 24.04 20.03 -42.66
C LEU A 23 24.91 21.25 -42.40
N ARG A 24 25.59 21.31 -41.24
CA ARG A 24 26.51 22.39 -40.92
C ARG A 24 27.69 22.41 -41.88
N GLU A 25 28.29 21.27 -42.15
CA GLU A 25 29.40 21.15 -43.09
C GLU A 25 28.98 21.55 -44.51
N ALA A 26 27.90 20.95 -45.03
CA ALA A 26 27.35 21.25 -46.35
C ALA A 26 27.04 22.75 -46.52
N LEU A 27 26.39 23.40 -45.55
CA LEU A 27 26.07 24.82 -45.61
C LEU A 27 27.29 25.73 -45.45
N THR A 28 28.38 25.25 -44.82
CA THR A 28 29.62 26.03 -44.64
C THR A 28 30.55 25.88 -45.84
N SER A 29 30.53 24.74 -46.54
CA SER A 29 31.39 24.45 -47.69
C SER A 29 30.80 24.81 -49.05
N CYS A 30 29.50 25.09 -49.14
CA CYS A 30 28.84 25.38 -50.40
C CYS A 30 29.02 26.84 -50.87
N THR A 31 29.17 27.02 -52.18
CA THR A 31 29.21 28.35 -52.83
C THR A 31 27.84 29.00 -52.96
N ASP A 32 26.76 28.20 -52.97
CA ASP A 32 25.36 28.66 -53.02
C ASP A 32 24.53 27.89 -51.96
N PRO A 33 24.22 28.52 -50.81
CA PRO A 33 23.45 27.89 -49.74
C PRO A 33 22.02 27.52 -50.13
N LEU A 34 21.36 28.30 -51.01
CA LEU A 34 19.97 28.04 -51.38
C LEU A 34 19.85 26.77 -52.22
N LYS A 35 20.77 26.62 -53.18
CA LYS A 35 20.83 25.42 -54.04
C LYS A 35 21.22 24.17 -53.25
N ALA A 36 22.07 24.32 -52.22
CA ALA A 36 22.43 23.24 -51.31
C ALA A 36 21.22 22.76 -50.47
N ILE A 37 20.41 23.70 -49.96
CA ILE A 37 19.16 23.38 -49.23
C ILE A 37 18.16 22.65 -50.14
N GLU A 38 17.97 23.14 -51.36
CA GLU A 38 17.04 22.52 -52.32
C GLU A 38 17.47 21.09 -52.68
N SER A 39 18.77 20.89 -52.93
CA SER A 39 19.34 19.57 -53.21
C SER A 39 19.17 18.63 -52.02
N PHE A 40 19.45 19.12 -50.81
CA PHE A 40 19.26 18.34 -49.58
C PHE A 40 17.79 17.94 -49.37
N GLN A 41 16.85 18.84 -49.62
CA GLN A 41 15.41 18.58 -49.52
C GLN A 41 14.91 17.60 -50.58
N LEU A 42 15.46 17.64 -51.80
CA LEU A 42 15.15 16.71 -52.87
C LEU A 42 15.63 15.28 -52.58
N GLU A 43 16.81 15.15 -51.96
CA GLU A 43 17.42 13.87 -51.61
C GLU A 43 16.79 13.25 -50.35
N ASN A 44 16.52 14.05 -49.32
CA ASN A 44 16.08 13.57 -47.99
C ASN A 44 14.58 13.81 -47.70
N GLY A 45 13.84 14.36 -48.66
CA GLY A 45 12.40 14.56 -48.57
C GLY A 45 11.58 13.29 -48.79
N VAL A 46 10.27 13.39 -48.65
CA VAL A 46 9.35 12.26 -48.90
C VAL A 46 9.30 11.98 -50.41
N LEU A 47 9.89 10.86 -50.83
CA LEU A 47 10.01 10.46 -52.24
C LEU A 47 8.71 9.86 -52.81
N LEU A 48 7.62 10.63 -52.74
CA LEU A 48 6.35 10.28 -53.39
C LEU A 48 6.15 11.11 -54.67
N PRO A 49 6.08 10.48 -55.86
CA PRO A 49 5.91 11.20 -57.13
C PRO A 49 4.68 12.11 -57.18
N SER A 50 3.60 11.70 -56.51
CA SER A 50 2.35 12.47 -56.38
C SER A 50 2.46 13.68 -55.46
N LEU A 51 3.42 13.68 -54.52
CA LEU A 51 3.57 14.74 -53.53
C LEU A 51 4.29 15.97 -54.10
N ARG A 52 5.23 15.77 -55.04
CA ARG A 52 5.95 16.87 -55.71
C ARG A 52 5.04 17.94 -56.32
N PRO A 53 3.98 17.61 -57.09
CA PRO A 53 3.03 18.61 -57.60
C PRO A 53 2.04 19.13 -56.55
N MET A 54 1.83 18.41 -55.43
CA MET A 54 0.89 18.81 -54.38
C MET A 54 1.49 19.80 -53.36
N LEU A 55 2.80 19.76 -53.10
CA LEU A 55 3.45 20.68 -52.15
C LEU A 55 3.24 22.17 -52.51
N PRO A 56 3.39 22.62 -53.77
CA PRO A 56 3.08 23.99 -54.14
C PRO A 56 1.60 24.37 -53.96
N LEU A 57 0.68 23.41 -54.12
CA LEU A 57 -0.74 23.65 -53.87
C LEU A 57 -0.99 23.86 -52.37
N LEU A 58 -0.32 23.10 -51.50
CA LEU A 58 -0.38 23.30 -50.05
C LEU A 58 0.21 24.65 -49.63
N ASP A 59 1.30 25.06 -50.27
CA ASP A 59 1.91 26.39 -50.07
C ASP A 59 0.89 27.51 -50.41
N LEU A 60 0.12 27.37 -51.50
CA LEU A 60 -0.95 28.32 -51.88
C LEU A 60 -2.12 28.37 -50.89
N HIS A 61 -2.38 27.29 -50.16
CA HIS A 61 -3.40 27.23 -49.09
C HIS A 61 -2.86 27.71 -47.73
N GLY A 62 -1.65 28.26 -47.69
CA GLY A 62 -1.03 28.81 -46.47
C GLY A 62 -0.47 27.74 -45.52
N VAL A 63 -0.37 26.48 -45.94
CA VAL A 63 0.25 25.42 -45.13
C VAL A 63 1.75 25.51 -45.28
N ARG A 64 2.47 25.74 -44.18
CA ARG A 64 3.94 25.76 -44.22
C ARG A 64 4.45 24.33 -44.39
N ARG A 65 5.46 24.14 -45.25
CA ARG A 65 6.09 22.82 -45.47
C ARG A 65 6.58 22.15 -44.19
N LEU A 66 7.07 22.94 -43.23
CA LEU A 66 7.48 22.44 -41.91
C LEU A 66 6.31 21.79 -41.17
N ASP A 67 5.14 22.43 -41.17
CA ASP A 67 3.95 21.93 -40.49
C ASP A 67 3.50 20.61 -41.13
N PHE A 68 3.46 20.56 -42.47
CA PHE A 68 3.15 19.33 -43.21
C PHE A 68 4.09 18.16 -42.87
N HIS A 69 5.41 18.37 -42.92
CA HIS A 69 6.37 17.31 -42.62
C HIS A 69 6.37 16.92 -41.14
N THR A 70 6.08 17.85 -40.23
CA THR A 70 5.92 17.57 -38.81
C THR A 70 4.71 16.68 -38.59
N SER A 71 3.55 17.04 -39.14
CA SER A 71 2.33 16.22 -39.05
C SER A 71 2.52 14.82 -39.63
N LEU A 72 3.18 14.71 -40.79
CA LEU A 72 3.47 13.41 -41.40
C LEU A 72 4.37 12.55 -40.51
N MET A 73 5.41 13.14 -39.92
CA MET A 73 6.31 12.43 -39.01
C MET A 73 5.56 11.92 -37.78
N GLU A 74 4.69 12.75 -37.20
CA GLU A 74 3.87 12.36 -36.05
C GLU A 74 2.93 11.20 -36.39
N GLU A 75 2.25 11.26 -37.55
CA GLU A 75 1.33 10.20 -37.96
C GLU A 75 2.06 8.88 -38.29
N LEU A 76 3.25 8.96 -38.91
CA LEU A 76 4.10 7.79 -39.13
C LEU A 76 4.62 7.20 -37.81
N ARG A 77 5.00 8.06 -36.87
CA ARG A 77 5.43 7.65 -35.52
C ARG A 77 4.30 6.90 -34.80
N GLU A 78 3.09 7.44 -34.83
CA GLU A 78 1.91 6.80 -34.21
C GLU A 78 1.58 5.45 -34.84
N LYS A 79 1.58 5.37 -36.18
CA LYS A 79 1.38 4.10 -36.91
C LYS A 79 2.44 3.06 -36.56
N LEU A 80 3.71 3.49 -36.44
CA LEU A 80 4.80 2.60 -36.09
C LEU A 80 4.68 2.11 -34.64
N ILE A 81 4.34 2.98 -33.69
CA ILE A 81 4.09 2.61 -32.29
C ILE A 81 2.93 1.62 -32.20
N ALA A 82 1.83 1.87 -32.92
CA ALA A 82 0.70 0.94 -32.98
C ALA A 82 1.14 -0.44 -33.47
N HIS A 83 1.93 -0.50 -34.54
CA HIS A 83 2.43 -1.76 -35.07
C HIS A 83 3.41 -2.49 -34.12
N ILE A 84 4.22 -1.74 -33.37
CA ILE A 84 5.10 -2.31 -32.32
C ILE A 84 4.26 -2.91 -31.20
N ASN A 85 3.19 -2.24 -30.78
CA ASN A 85 2.30 -2.76 -29.75
C ASN A 85 1.53 -4.00 -30.22
N GLU A 86 1.09 -4.04 -31.48
CA GLU A 86 0.51 -5.25 -32.10
C GLU A 86 1.51 -6.40 -32.14
N LEU A 87 2.77 -6.12 -32.49
CA LEU A 87 3.85 -7.10 -32.46
C LEU A 87 4.08 -7.62 -31.03
N GLY A 88 3.94 -6.74 -30.03
CA GLY A 88 4.02 -7.05 -28.60
C GLY A 88 3.10 -8.18 -28.14
N GLN A 89 1.96 -8.34 -28.81
CA GLN A 89 0.91 -9.32 -28.50
C GLN A 89 1.06 -10.65 -29.26
N LYS A 90 1.99 -10.76 -30.21
CA LYS A 90 2.23 -11.98 -31.00
C LYS A 90 3.02 -13.02 -30.21
N ASP A 91 3.21 -14.19 -30.81
CA ASP A 91 3.94 -15.32 -30.24
C ASP A 91 5.30 -14.90 -29.64
N PRO A 92 5.62 -15.31 -28.39
CA PRO A 92 6.79 -14.82 -27.64
C PRO A 92 8.12 -14.97 -28.39
N ARG A 93 8.31 -16.10 -29.10
CA ARG A 93 9.55 -16.40 -29.82
C ARG A 93 9.78 -15.48 -31.02
N GLU A 94 8.75 -15.25 -31.84
CA GLU A 94 8.88 -14.38 -33.01
C GLU A 94 8.97 -12.92 -32.61
N ARG A 95 8.18 -12.52 -31.61
CA ARG A 95 8.19 -11.17 -31.05
C ARG A 95 9.57 -10.80 -30.53
N ASP A 96 10.16 -11.62 -29.66
CA ASP A 96 11.40 -11.27 -28.99
C ASP A 96 12.57 -11.15 -29.97
N LYS A 97 12.61 -11.99 -31.01
CA LYS A 97 13.61 -11.88 -32.08
C LYS A 97 13.47 -10.56 -32.85
N LYS A 98 12.26 -10.25 -33.33
CA LYS A 98 11.99 -9.02 -34.10
C LYS A 98 12.22 -7.76 -33.26
N LEU A 99 11.77 -7.73 -32.01
CA LEU A 99 11.97 -6.59 -31.11
C LEU A 99 13.45 -6.36 -30.79
N ARG A 100 14.23 -7.43 -30.58
CA ARG A 100 15.69 -7.30 -30.39
C ARG A 100 16.38 -6.72 -31.62
N GLU A 101 16.02 -7.19 -32.81
CA GLU A 101 16.56 -6.65 -34.07
C GLU A 101 16.19 -5.17 -34.27
N LEU A 102 14.94 -4.80 -33.98
CA LEU A 102 14.47 -3.41 -34.04
C LEU A 102 15.17 -2.53 -32.99
N LEU A 103 15.35 -3.04 -31.77
CA LEU A 103 16.02 -2.32 -30.69
C LEU A 103 17.47 -2.00 -31.07
N ILE A 104 18.23 -2.97 -31.62
CA ILE A 104 19.61 -2.75 -32.06
C ILE A 104 19.69 -1.63 -33.10
N LYS A 105 18.76 -1.58 -34.05
CA LYS A 105 18.75 -0.57 -35.13
C LYS A 105 18.28 0.81 -34.66
N SER A 106 17.36 0.86 -33.71
CA SER A 106 16.68 2.10 -33.29
C SER A 106 17.26 2.74 -32.04
N PHE A 107 17.98 2.00 -31.19
CA PHE A 107 18.55 2.55 -29.95
C PHE A 107 19.55 3.71 -30.18
N PRO A 108 20.37 3.75 -31.24
CA PRO A 108 21.25 4.90 -31.51
C PRO A 108 20.52 6.25 -31.56
N VAL A 109 19.26 6.26 -32.02
CA VAL A 109 18.44 7.47 -32.14
C VAL A 109 17.58 7.77 -30.90
N VAL A 110 17.79 7.08 -29.76
CA VAL A 110 17.01 7.29 -28.52
C VAL A 110 17.07 8.74 -27.99
N ARG A 111 18.16 9.45 -28.29
CA ARG A 111 18.34 10.86 -27.91
C ARG A 111 17.54 11.82 -28.79
N VAL A 112 17.12 11.40 -29.99
CA VAL A 112 16.30 12.20 -30.90
C VAL A 112 14.86 12.24 -30.37
N LYS A 113 14.45 13.38 -29.81
CA LYS A 113 13.12 13.55 -29.17
C LYS A 113 11.95 13.11 -30.06
N ALA A 114 12.02 13.34 -31.37
CA ALA A 114 10.99 12.94 -32.32
C ALA A 114 10.82 11.41 -32.44
N LEU A 115 11.93 10.65 -32.36
CA LEU A 115 11.95 9.19 -32.53
C LEU A 115 11.97 8.43 -31.20
N ARG A 116 12.32 9.09 -30.10
CA ARG A 116 12.37 8.51 -28.75
C ARG A 116 11.10 7.71 -28.39
N PRO A 117 9.86 8.17 -28.65
CA PRO A 117 8.66 7.39 -28.33
C PRO A 117 8.61 6.00 -29.00
N VAL A 118 9.18 5.86 -30.20
CA VAL A 118 9.28 4.57 -30.90
C VAL A 118 10.24 3.63 -30.16
N VAL A 119 11.40 4.15 -29.75
CA VAL A 119 12.38 3.36 -28.98
C VAL A 119 11.81 2.93 -27.63
N MET A 120 11.09 3.83 -26.95
CA MET A 120 10.42 3.51 -25.68
C MET A 120 9.35 2.43 -25.87
N ALA A 121 8.55 2.50 -26.93
CA ALA A 121 7.57 1.46 -27.26
C ALA A 121 8.24 0.09 -27.50
N ILE A 122 9.38 0.04 -28.18
CA ILE A 122 10.15 -1.21 -28.38
C ILE A 122 10.63 -1.75 -27.03
N LEU A 123 11.25 -0.89 -26.20
CA LEU A 123 11.75 -1.27 -24.88
C LEU A 123 10.62 -1.82 -23.99
N ARG A 124 9.47 -1.14 -23.95
CA ARG A 124 8.28 -1.55 -23.18
C ARG A 124 7.80 -2.96 -23.54
N ASN A 125 7.80 -3.30 -24.83
CA ASN A 125 7.36 -4.61 -25.32
C ASN A 125 8.45 -5.69 -25.24
N THR A 126 9.68 -5.34 -24.85
CA THR A 126 10.81 -6.27 -24.77
C THR A 126 10.89 -6.90 -23.37
N GLN A 127 10.70 -8.23 -23.28
CA GLN A 127 10.71 -8.94 -21.99
C GLN A 127 12.04 -8.88 -21.25
N HIS A 128 13.15 -8.96 -21.99
CA HIS A 128 14.50 -8.91 -21.42
C HIS A 128 15.38 -7.98 -22.24
N ILE A 129 15.73 -6.84 -21.64
CA ILE A 129 16.56 -5.80 -22.23
C ILE A 129 18.00 -6.01 -21.76
N ASP A 130 18.95 -6.04 -22.70
CA ASP A 130 20.37 -6.16 -22.36
C ASP A 130 20.83 -4.98 -21.46
N ASP A 131 21.61 -5.30 -20.41
CA ASP A 131 22.15 -4.33 -19.44
C ASP A 131 22.83 -3.11 -20.05
N LYS A 132 23.46 -3.27 -21.22
CA LYS A 132 24.13 -2.18 -21.93
C LYS A 132 23.17 -1.01 -22.23
N TYR A 133 21.92 -1.31 -22.56
CA TYR A 133 20.90 -0.30 -22.85
C TYR A 133 20.36 0.31 -21.57
N LEU A 134 20.08 -0.51 -20.55
CA LEU A 134 19.60 -0.05 -19.24
C LEU A 134 20.58 0.92 -18.59
N ARG A 135 21.90 0.65 -18.67
CA ARG A 135 22.94 1.56 -18.17
C ARG A 135 22.93 2.93 -18.84
N ILE A 136 22.57 3.01 -20.13
CA ILE A 136 22.47 4.28 -20.85
C ILE A 136 21.23 5.06 -20.38
N LEU A 137 20.08 4.37 -20.23
CA LEU A 137 18.85 4.97 -19.73
C LEU A 137 19.03 5.55 -18.32
N VAL A 138 19.68 4.83 -17.41
CA VAL A 138 19.90 5.27 -16.02
C VAL A 138 20.85 6.48 -15.94
N ARG A 139 21.82 6.59 -16.85
CA ARG A 139 22.80 7.70 -16.85
C ARG A 139 22.20 9.03 -17.29
N ASP A 140 21.09 9.01 -18.02
CA ASP A 140 20.45 10.20 -18.57
C ASP A 140 19.06 10.38 -17.93
N ARG A 141 18.90 11.47 -17.17
CA ARG A 141 17.69 11.73 -16.40
C ARG A 141 16.46 11.93 -17.30
N GLU A 142 16.61 12.54 -18.48
CA GLU A 142 15.49 12.71 -19.42
C GLU A 142 15.06 11.35 -20.01
N LEU A 143 16.03 10.50 -20.36
CA LEU A 143 15.70 9.18 -20.90
C LEU A 143 15.03 8.31 -19.83
N TYR A 144 15.53 8.34 -18.60
CA TYR A 144 14.93 7.60 -17.51
C TYR A 144 13.51 8.10 -17.18
N SER A 145 13.25 9.42 -17.17
CA SER A 145 11.91 9.94 -16.90
C SER A 145 10.88 9.46 -17.93
N ASP A 146 11.28 9.41 -19.20
CA ASP A 146 10.44 9.04 -20.34
C ASP A 146 10.19 7.53 -20.46
N THR A 147 10.89 6.70 -19.66
CA THR A 147 10.70 5.24 -19.70
C THR A 147 9.42 4.80 -19.01
N ASP A 148 8.74 3.84 -19.62
CA ASP A 148 7.59 3.16 -19.04
C ASP A 148 7.96 2.33 -17.80
N THR A 149 6.97 2.07 -16.95
CA THR A 149 7.16 1.31 -15.70
C THR A 149 7.67 -0.10 -15.95
N GLU A 150 7.27 -0.74 -17.06
CA GLU A 150 7.74 -2.05 -17.50
C GLU A 150 9.27 -2.09 -17.65
N VAL A 151 9.84 -1.03 -18.23
CA VAL A 151 11.29 -0.89 -18.45
C VAL A 151 11.98 -0.58 -17.12
N LYS A 152 11.41 0.36 -16.35
CA LYS A 152 11.93 0.71 -15.02
C LYS A 152 11.97 -0.50 -14.08
N ARG A 153 10.98 -1.40 -14.13
CA ARG A 153 11.00 -2.68 -13.38
C ARG A 153 12.25 -3.52 -13.65
N GLN A 154 12.70 -3.58 -14.90
CA GLN A 154 13.94 -4.29 -15.25
C GLN A 154 15.18 -3.60 -14.67
N ILE A 155 15.19 -2.26 -14.63
CA ILE A 155 16.26 -1.47 -13.99
C ILE A 155 16.27 -1.68 -12.47
N TRP A 156 15.11 -1.59 -11.82
CA TRP A 156 14.96 -1.65 -10.37
C TRP A 156 15.34 -3.01 -9.78
N ARG A 157 15.13 -4.10 -10.54
CA ARG A 157 15.46 -5.48 -10.10
C ARG A 157 16.90 -5.66 -9.64
N ASP A 158 17.83 -4.93 -10.26
CA ASP A 158 19.26 -5.03 -9.98
C ASP A 158 19.83 -3.73 -9.37
N ASN A 159 18.99 -2.74 -9.08
CA ASN A 159 19.39 -1.45 -8.53
C ASN A 159 18.49 -1.01 -7.35
N GLN A 160 18.81 -1.54 -6.16
CA GLN A 160 18.02 -1.32 -4.94
C GLN A 160 17.94 0.14 -4.51
N SER A 161 19.04 0.89 -4.62
CA SER A 161 19.05 2.30 -4.22
C SER A 161 18.11 3.12 -5.09
N LEU A 162 18.16 2.93 -6.42
CA LEU A 162 17.29 3.67 -7.33
C LEU A 162 15.81 3.33 -7.11
N PHE A 163 15.49 2.06 -6.86
CA PHE A 163 14.11 1.69 -6.52
C PHE A 163 13.67 2.28 -5.17
N GLY A 164 14.56 2.29 -4.18
CA GLY A 164 14.32 2.94 -2.89
C GLY A 164 14.03 4.43 -3.03
N ASP A 165 14.75 5.14 -3.91
CA ASP A 165 14.53 6.57 -4.17
C ASP A 165 13.15 6.86 -4.78
N GLU A 166 12.61 5.95 -5.60
CA GLU A 166 11.27 6.07 -6.20
C GLU A 166 10.15 5.69 -5.20
N VAL A 167 10.38 4.68 -4.36
CA VAL A 167 9.39 4.15 -3.43
C VAL A 167 9.30 4.99 -2.14
N SER A 168 10.42 5.50 -1.62
CA SER A 168 10.47 6.22 -0.35
C SER A 168 9.54 7.44 -0.27
N PRO A 169 9.40 8.28 -1.32
CA PRO A 169 8.42 9.36 -1.33
C PRO A 169 6.98 8.86 -1.19
N LEU A 170 6.64 7.75 -1.85
CA LEU A 170 5.31 7.13 -1.76
C LEU A 170 5.05 6.60 -0.35
N LEU A 171 6.01 5.92 0.27
CA LEU A 171 5.88 5.44 1.64
C LEU A 171 5.67 6.60 2.62
N SER A 172 6.41 7.69 2.44
CA SER A 172 6.28 8.89 3.27
C SER A 172 4.96 9.63 3.03
N GLN A 173 4.44 9.59 1.80
CA GLN A 173 3.13 10.14 1.46
C GLN A 173 2.01 9.34 2.13
N TYR A 174 2.08 8.00 2.09
CA TYR A 174 1.09 7.12 2.69
C TYR A 174 0.92 7.39 4.19
N ILE A 175 2.02 7.51 4.93
CA ILE A 175 1.98 7.82 6.37
C ILE A 175 1.31 9.17 6.63
N ARG A 176 1.70 10.20 5.86
CA ARG A 176 1.09 11.54 5.97
C ARG A 176 -0.41 11.53 5.68
N GLU A 177 -0.87 10.75 4.70
CA GLU A 177 -2.29 10.59 4.39
C GLU A 177 -3.05 9.94 5.56
N LYS A 178 -2.47 8.93 6.23
CA LYS A 178 -3.08 8.29 7.41
C LYS A 178 -3.13 9.23 8.61
N GLU A 179 -2.03 9.92 8.90
CA GLU A 179 -1.95 10.93 9.96
C GLU A 179 -2.95 12.06 9.75
N HIS A 180 -3.11 12.54 8.51
CA HIS A 180 -4.09 13.56 8.18
C HIS A 180 -5.53 13.11 8.51
N VAL A 181 -5.89 11.85 8.24
CA VAL A 181 -7.21 11.31 8.62
C VAL A 181 -7.36 11.18 10.13
N LEU A 182 -6.30 10.79 10.85
CA LEU A 182 -6.32 10.65 12.30
C LEU A 182 -6.47 12.00 13.02
N PHE A 183 -5.83 13.05 12.51
CA PHE A 183 -5.82 14.38 13.13
C PHE A 183 -6.87 15.35 12.55
N ASP A 184 -7.67 14.91 11.59
CA ASP A 184 -8.83 15.68 11.12
C ASP A 184 -9.95 15.63 12.18
N HIS A 185 -10.28 16.80 12.72
CA HIS A 185 -11.31 17.02 13.73
C HIS A 185 -12.59 17.61 13.14
N THR A 186 -12.62 17.88 11.83
CA THR A 186 -13.73 18.55 11.15
C THR A 186 -14.68 17.57 10.48
N ASN A 187 -14.16 16.42 10.04
CA ASN A 187 -14.93 15.43 9.28
C ASN A 187 -15.29 14.19 10.12
N LEU A 188 -16.32 14.30 10.96
CA LEU A 188 -16.83 13.19 11.75
C LEU A 188 -17.57 12.12 10.90
N ASN A 189 -17.86 12.41 9.64
CA ASN A 189 -18.53 11.47 8.73
C ASN A 189 -17.57 10.44 8.12
N ASN A 190 -16.25 10.66 8.20
CA ASN A 190 -15.25 9.78 7.61
C ASN A 190 -14.13 9.44 8.60
N LEU A 191 -14.50 8.75 9.68
CA LEU A 191 -13.56 8.30 10.71
C LEU A 191 -12.55 7.28 10.18
N PHE A 192 -11.39 7.21 10.82
CA PHE A 192 -10.26 6.36 10.41
C PHE A 192 -10.61 4.88 10.14
N PHE A 193 -11.49 4.29 10.97
CA PHE A 193 -11.91 2.88 10.84
C PHE A 193 -13.15 2.67 9.95
N HIS A 194 -13.69 3.73 9.34
CA HIS A 194 -14.89 3.66 8.52
C HIS A 194 -14.66 3.07 7.11
N PRO A 195 -13.57 3.41 6.39
CA PRO A 195 -13.31 2.87 5.07
C PRO A 195 -13.22 1.34 5.05
N SER A 196 -13.95 0.71 4.12
CA SER A 196 -13.86 -0.74 3.92
C SER A 196 -12.47 -1.14 3.41
N PRO A 197 -12.02 -2.39 3.65
CA PRO A 197 -10.71 -2.83 3.17
C PRO A 197 -10.51 -2.68 1.65
N LYS A 198 -11.58 -2.77 0.86
CA LYS A 198 -11.54 -2.56 -0.59
C LYS A 198 -11.28 -1.10 -0.97
N VAL A 199 -11.91 -0.16 -0.27
CA VAL A 199 -11.69 1.28 -0.49
C VAL A 199 -10.26 1.66 -0.10
N ARG A 200 -9.76 1.15 1.03
CA ARG A 200 -8.41 1.48 1.52
C ARG A 200 -7.31 1.18 0.51
N ARG A 201 -7.33 -0.04 -0.06
CA ARG A 201 -6.31 -0.47 -1.04
C ARG A 201 -6.47 0.14 -2.43
N GLN A 202 -7.57 0.85 -2.71
CA GLN A 202 -7.72 1.67 -3.92
C GLN A 202 -7.04 3.05 -3.81
N GLY A 203 -6.42 3.36 -2.67
CA GLY A 203 -5.64 4.58 -2.49
C GLY A 203 -4.51 4.73 -3.50
N GLU A 204 -4.22 5.97 -3.87
CA GLU A 204 -3.26 6.32 -4.93
C GLU A 204 -1.89 5.67 -4.69
N VAL A 205 -1.37 5.77 -3.47
CA VAL A 205 -0.06 5.19 -3.12
C VAL A 205 -0.04 3.68 -3.30
N VAL A 206 -1.06 2.97 -2.80
CA VAL A 206 -1.11 1.50 -2.88
C VAL A 206 -1.17 1.04 -4.33
N GLN A 207 -2.00 1.69 -5.15
CA GLN A 207 -2.13 1.38 -6.57
C GLN A 207 -0.84 1.70 -7.35
N LYS A 208 -0.17 2.82 -7.05
CA LYS A 208 1.14 3.15 -7.62
C LYS A 208 2.20 2.10 -7.27
N LEU A 209 2.28 1.68 -6.01
CA LEU A 209 3.23 0.65 -5.57
C LEU A 209 2.94 -0.70 -6.24
N ALA A 210 1.67 -1.11 -6.29
CA ALA A 210 1.26 -2.34 -6.97
C ALA A 210 1.65 -2.31 -8.46
N ASN A 211 1.42 -1.17 -9.14
CA ASN A 211 1.87 -0.98 -10.52
C ASN A 211 3.40 -1.02 -10.63
N MET A 212 4.15 -0.34 -9.76
CA MET A 212 5.62 -0.37 -9.78
C MET A 212 6.19 -1.79 -9.59
N ILE A 213 5.54 -2.63 -8.78
CA ILE A 213 5.97 -4.01 -8.54
C ILE A 213 5.61 -4.92 -9.73
N GLY A 214 4.38 -4.80 -10.25
CA GLY A 214 3.86 -5.70 -11.29
C GLY A 214 3.94 -7.17 -10.85
N GLN A 215 4.46 -8.04 -11.73
CA GLN A 215 4.66 -9.47 -11.46
C GLN A 215 6.02 -9.80 -10.81
N SER A 216 6.80 -8.79 -10.41
CA SER A 216 8.18 -8.99 -9.99
C SER A 216 8.31 -9.32 -8.50
N VAL A 217 8.43 -10.61 -8.16
CA VAL A 217 8.64 -11.09 -6.77
C VAL A 217 9.81 -10.37 -6.08
N LYS A 218 10.94 -10.18 -6.77
CA LYS A 218 12.08 -9.44 -6.22
C LYS A 218 11.73 -8.01 -5.77
N LEU A 219 10.93 -7.28 -6.56
CA LEU A 219 10.56 -5.90 -6.22
C LEU A 219 9.56 -5.89 -5.06
N TYR A 220 8.64 -6.85 -5.03
CA TYR A 220 7.74 -7.06 -3.90
C TYR A 220 8.53 -7.30 -2.60
N ASP A 221 9.48 -8.23 -2.62
CA ASP A 221 10.34 -8.55 -1.46
C ASP A 221 11.13 -7.32 -0.99
N MET A 222 11.64 -6.50 -1.91
CA MET A 222 12.33 -5.25 -1.59
C MET A 222 11.39 -4.25 -0.89
N VAL A 223 10.16 -4.09 -1.37
CA VAL A 223 9.17 -3.24 -0.68
C VAL A 223 8.87 -3.78 0.71
N LEU A 224 8.66 -5.10 0.86
CA LEU A 224 8.46 -5.71 2.17
C LEU A 224 9.66 -5.46 3.11
N GLN A 225 10.89 -5.54 2.61
CA GLN A 225 12.10 -5.23 3.37
C GLN A 225 12.15 -3.76 3.80
N PHE A 226 11.78 -2.83 2.92
CA PHE A 226 11.66 -1.40 3.27
C PHE A 226 10.61 -1.19 4.35
N LEU A 227 9.43 -1.80 4.23
CA LEU A 227 8.36 -1.72 5.23
C LEU A 227 8.80 -2.25 6.60
N ARG A 228 9.48 -3.41 6.65
CA ARG A 228 10.04 -3.96 7.90
C ARG A 228 11.07 -3.01 8.51
N THR A 229 11.98 -2.48 7.70
CA THR A 229 13.04 -1.56 8.16
C THR A 229 12.44 -0.27 8.73
N LEU A 230 11.46 0.31 8.03
CA LEU A 230 10.79 1.53 8.47
C LEU A 230 9.94 1.28 9.72
N PHE A 231 9.20 0.16 9.78
CA PHE A 231 8.45 -0.23 10.96
C PHE A 231 9.35 -0.33 12.21
N LEU A 232 10.51 -1.00 12.10
CA LEU A 232 11.47 -1.10 13.20
C LEU A 232 12.00 0.28 13.61
N ARG A 233 12.41 1.09 12.63
CA ARG A 233 13.09 2.38 12.87
C ARG A 233 12.16 3.44 13.43
N THR A 234 10.92 3.52 12.94
CA THR A 234 9.99 4.60 13.29
C THR A 234 8.90 4.19 14.27
N ARG A 235 8.73 2.87 14.51
CA ARG A 235 7.62 2.30 15.29
C ARG A 235 6.23 2.64 14.74
N ASN A 236 6.14 3.08 13.49
CA ASN A 236 4.86 3.46 12.89
C ASN A 236 4.13 2.22 12.34
N VAL A 237 3.04 1.85 13.01
CA VAL A 237 2.22 0.67 12.68
C VAL A 237 1.52 0.77 11.33
N HIS A 238 1.41 1.94 10.71
CA HIS A 238 0.79 2.08 9.39
C HIS A 238 1.62 1.44 8.27
N TYR A 239 2.91 1.14 8.48
CA TYR A 239 3.65 0.28 7.56
C TYR A 239 3.14 -1.17 7.55
N CYS A 240 2.61 -1.65 8.67
CA CYS A 240 1.92 -2.93 8.75
C CYS A 240 0.58 -2.90 7.99
N THR A 241 -0.15 -1.79 8.09
CA THR A 241 -1.35 -1.54 7.27
C THR A 241 -1.01 -1.58 5.78
N LEU A 242 0.05 -0.88 5.37
CA LEU A 242 0.48 -0.83 3.97
C LEU A 242 0.91 -2.21 3.45
N ARG A 243 1.58 -3.02 4.27
CA ARG A 243 1.91 -4.42 3.93
C ARG A 243 0.64 -5.20 3.58
N ALA A 244 -0.37 -5.17 4.44
CA ALA A 244 -1.62 -5.92 4.23
C ALA A 244 -2.40 -5.38 3.03
N GLU A 245 -2.53 -4.05 2.90
CA GLU A 245 -3.23 -3.42 1.78
C GLU A 245 -2.55 -3.70 0.43
N LEU A 246 -1.21 -3.70 0.37
CA LEU A 246 -0.45 -3.99 -0.84
C LEU A 246 -0.62 -5.44 -1.29
N LEU A 247 -0.50 -6.40 -0.36
CA LEU A 247 -0.73 -7.82 -0.66
C LEU A 247 -2.14 -8.06 -1.19
N MET A 248 -3.14 -7.41 -0.59
CA MET A 248 -4.52 -7.53 -1.05
C MET A 248 -4.80 -6.77 -2.36
N ALA A 249 -4.08 -5.68 -2.65
CA ALA A 249 -4.14 -5.02 -3.95
C ALA A 249 -3.58 -5.92 -5.06
N LEU A 250 -2.46 -6.60 -4.83
CA LEU A 250 -1.88 -7.57 -5.77
C LEU A 250 -2.77 -8.80 -5.96
N HIS A 251 -3.49 -9.22 -4.92
CA HIS A 251 -4.53 -10.25 -5.02
C HIS A 251 -5.69 -9.79 -5.91
N ASP A 252 -6.20 -8.58 -5.73
CA ASP A 252 -7.28 -8.03 -6.56
C ASP A 252 -6.85 -7.87 -8.04
N LEU A 253 -5.55 -7.69 -8.30
CA LEU A 253 -4.94 -7.67 -9.63
C LEU A 253 -4.57 -9.07 -10.17
N GLU A 254 -4.89 -10.14 -9.43
CA GLU A 254 -4.64 -11.54 -9.79
C GLU A 254 -3.16 -11.88 -10.11
N VAL A 255 -2.22 -11.22 -9.42
CA VAL A 255 -0.77 -11.43 -9.63
C VAL A 255 -0.29 -12.74 -8.99
N GLN A 256 -0.53 -13.86 -9.67
CA GLN A 256 -0.24 -15.22 -9.19
C GLN A 256 1.23 -15.45 -8.81
N GLU A 257 2.17 -14.81 -9.50
CA GLU A 257 3.61 -14.90 -9.21
C GLU A 257 3.94 -14.48 -7.78
N ILE A 258 3.17 -13.55 -7.20
CA ILE A 258 3.37 -13.04 -5.83
C ILE A 258 2.45 -13.76 -4.85
N ILE A 259 1.15 -13.85 -5.12
CA ILE A 259 0.20 -14.40 -4.14
C ILE A 259 0.38 -15.91 -3.89
N SER A 260 0.96 -16.65 -4.85
CA SER A 260 1.23 -18.09 -4.67
C SER A 260 2.46 -18.37 -3.80
N VAL A 261 3.38 -17.40 -3.67
CA VAL A 261 4.63 -17.54 -2.92
C VAL A 261 4.60 -16.83 -1.58
N ASP A 262 3.77 -15.78 -1.42
CA ASP A 262 3.65 -15.07 -0.15
C ASP A 262 2.98 -15.95 0.92
N PRO A 263 3.69 -16.29 2.01
CA PRO A 263 3.18 -17.23 3.03
C PRO A 263 2.02 -16.65 3.86
N CYS A 264 1.86 -15.32 3.86
CA CYS A 264 0.81 -14.62 4.59
C CYS A 264 -0.44 -14.38 3.77
N HIS A 265 -0.44 -14.68 2.46
CA HIS A 265 -1.57 -14.40 1.55
C HIS A 265 -2.90 -14.95 2.06
N LYS A 266 -2.98 -16.27 2.29
CA LYS A 266 -4.22 -16.93 2.72
C LYS A 266 -4.72 -16.43 4.08
N PHE A 267 -3.80 -16.21 5.01
CA PHE A 267 -4.13 -15.66 6.33
C PHE A 267 -4.68 -14.24 6.23
N THR A 268 -3.97 -13.36 5.51
CA THR A 268 -4.36 -11.96 5.31
C THR A 268 -5.71 -11.87 4.61
N TRP A 269 -5.96 -12.72 3.60
CA TRP A 269 -7.24 -12.78 2.91
C TRP A 269 -8.40 -13.24 3.80
N CYS A 270 -8.18 -14.26 4.63
CA CYS A 270 -9.18 -14.71 5.60
C CYS A 270 -9.47 -13.63 6.65
N LEU A 271 -8.42 -12.97 7.18
CA LEU A 271 -8.55 -11.86 8.12
C LEU A 271 -9.27 -10.65 7.50
N ASP A 272 -8.95 -10.30 6.24
CA ASP A 272 -9.62 -9.21 5.50
C ASP A 272 -11.13 -9.46 5.37
N ALA A 273 -11.52 -10.72 5.12
CA ALA A 273 -12.93 -11.12 5.09
C ALA A 273 -13.62 -10.94 6.45
N CYS A 274 -12.95 -11.34 7.53
CA CYS A 274 -13.44 -11.13 8.90
C CYS A 274 -13.61 -9.64 9.24
N ILE A 275 -12.62 -8.80 8.89
CA ILE A 275 -12.67 -7.34 9.11
C ILE A 275 -13.83 -6.72 8.32
N ARG A 276 -14.00 -7.10 7.05
CA ARG A 276 -15.06 -6.60 6.18
C ARG A 276 -16.45 -6.95 6.72
N GLU A 277 -16.64 -8.18 7.18
CA GLU A 277 -17.92 -8.67 7.68
C GLU A 277 -18.16 -8.36 9.17
N LYS A 278 -17.14 -7.84 9.86
CA LYS A 278 -17.16 -7.50 11.29
C LYS A 278 -17.61 -8.68 12.17
N ASN A 279 -17.28 -9.91 11.74
CA ASN A 279 -17.64 -11.16 12.38
C ASN A 279 -16.59 -12.26 12.13
N VAL A 280 -16.42 -13.17 13.09
CA VAL A 280 -15.65 -14.42 12.93
C VAL A 280 -16.57 -15.59 13.27
N ASP A 281 -16.91 -16.41 12.27
CA ASP A 281 -17.64 -17.65 12.50
C ASP A 281 -16.70 -18.80 12.89
N ILE A 282 -17.28 -19.95 13.25
CA ILE A 282 -16.52 -21.14 13.65
C ILE A 282 -15.59 -21.63 12.53
N LYS A 283 -16.01 -21.50 11.26
CA LYS A 283 -15.23 -21.97 10.12
C LYS A 283 -13.97 -21.11 9.93
N ARG A 284 -14.12 -19.80 9.86
CA ARG A 284 -13.01 -18.86 9.73
C ARG A 284 -12.10 -18.86 10.94
N SER A 285 -12.65 -19.02 12.15
CA SER A 285 -11.86 -19.21 13.37
C SER A 285 -10.92 -20.42 13.22
N ARG A 286 -11.43 -21.57 12.77
CA ARG A 286 -10.61 -22.77 12.53
C ARG A 286 -9.58 -22.57 11.42
N GLU A 287 -9.92 -21.84 10.35
CA GLU A 287 -8.97 -21.51 9.28
C GLU A 287 -7.82 -20.63 9.78
N LEU A 288 -8.13 -19.54 10.49
CA LEU A 288 -7.16 -18.63 11.10
C LEU A 288 -6.27 -19.36 12.10
N GLN A 289 -6.86 -20.17 12.97
CA GLN A 289 -6.12 -21.01 13.90
C GLN A 289 -5.21 -22.00 13.15
N GLY A 290 -5.73 -22.65 12.11
CA GLY A 290 -4.97 -23.58 11.29
C GLY A 290 -3.75 -22.92 10.62
N PHE A 291 -3.84 -21.66 10.20
CA PHE A 291 -2.68 -20.95 9.65
C PHE A 291 -1.57 -20.72 10.69
N LEU A 292 -1.93 -20.41 11.94
CA LEU A 292 -0.97 -20.23 13.02
C LEU A 292 -0.35 -21.56 13.48
N ASP A 293 -1.17 -22.60 13.60
CA ASP A 293 -0.74 -23.91 14.13
C ASP A 293 0.06 -24.73 13.11
N ASN A 294 -0.09 -24.47 11.80
CA ASN A 294 0.61 -25.19 10.73
C ASN A 294 1.96 -24.59 10.34
N ILE A 295 2.48 -23.61 11.07
CA ILE A 295 3.81 -23.04 10.83
C ILE A 295 4.87 -24.12 11.14
N LYS A 296 5.61 -24.55 10.11
CA LYS A 296 6.62 -25.61 10.25
C LYS A 296 7.86 -25.10 10.96
N ARG A 297 8.52 -25.99 11.70
CA ARG A 297 9.87 -25.72 12.26
C ARG A 297 10.83 -25.31 11.14
N GLY A 298 11.59 -24.25 11.36
CA GLY A 298 12.48 -23.64 10.36
C GLY A 298 11.80 -22.68 9.37
N GLN A 299 10.48 -22.49 9.45
CA GLN A 299 9.74 -21.43 8.76
C GLN A 299 9.20 -20.38 9.75
N GLU A 300 9.80 -20.27 10.94
CA GLU A 300 9.27 -19.41 11.98
C GLU A 300 9.25 -17.93 11.57
N GLN A 301 10.10 -17.49 10.63
CA GLN A 301 10.09 -16.13 10.07
C GLN A 301 8.71 -15.69 9.54
N VAL A 302 7.89 -16.63 9.07
CA VAL A 302 6.51 -16.37 8.64
C VAL A 302 5.68 -15.78 9.78
N LEU A 303 5.96 -16.17 11.04
CA LEU A 303 5.29 -15.64 12.21
C LEU A 303 5.53 -14.13 12.37
N GLY A 304 6.74 -13.65 12.03
CA GLY A 304 7.05 -12.22 12.03
C GLY A 304 6.17 -11.45 11.04
N ASP A 305 5.98 -11.99 9.85
CA ASP A 305 5.14 -11.37 8.83
C ASP A 305 3.64 -11.42 9.18
N LEU A 306 3.17 -12.53 9.76
CA LEU A 306 1.80 -12.64 10.28
C LEU A 306 1.56 -11.68 11.44
N SER A 307 2.56 -11.52 12.32
CA SER A 307 2.50 -10.56 13.43
C SER A 307 2.40 -9.13 12.93
N MET A 308 3.11 -8.74 11.85
CA MET A 308 2.91 -7.43 11.21
C MET A 308 1.48 -7.28 10.74
N THR A 309 0.93 -8.26 10.01
CA THR A 309 -0.47 -8.19 9.54
C THR A 309 -1.45 -8.02 10.71
N LEU A 310 -1.18 -8.65 11.85
CA LEU A 310 -1.99 -8.52 13.07
C LEU A 310 -1.75 -7.23 13.86
N CYS A 311 -0.59 -6.60 13.70
CA CYS A 311 -0.25 -5.29 14.26
C CYS A 311 -0.91 -4.13 13.49
N ASP A 312 -1.53 -4.39 12.34
CA ASP A 312 -2.35 -3.42 11.63
C ASP A 312 -3.46 -2.87 12.54
N PRO A 313 -3.59 -1.54 12.75
CA PRO A 313 -4.67 -0.96 13.54
C PRO A 313 -6.08 -1.46 13.19
N TYR A 314 -6.35 -1.76 11.92
CA TYR A 314 -7.67 -2.30 11.52
C TYR A 314 -7.88 -3.73 12.02
N ALA A 315 -6.83 -4.55 12.05
CA ALA A 315 -6.86 -5.88 12.64
C ALA A 315 -7.04 -5.81 14.17
N ILE A 316 -6.26 -4.96 14.85
CA ILE A 316 -6.40 -4.73 16.31
C ILE A 316 -7.82 -4.29 16.66
N ASN A 317 -8.35 -3.28 15.94
CA ASN A 317 -9.72 -2.79 16.11
C ASN A 317 -10.76 -3.89 15.94
N PHE A 318 -10.60 -4.72 14.91
CA PHE A 318 -11.49 -5.84 14.67
C PHE A 318 -11.43 -6.88 15.79
N LEU A 319 -10.23 -7.34 16.16
CA LEU A 319 -10.02 -8.36 17.19
C LEU A 319 -10.57 -7.91 18.54
N ALA A 320 -10.21 -6.69 18.97
CA ALA A 320 -10.63 -6.14 20.25
C ALA A 320 -12.14 -5.88 20.30
N THR A 321 -12.72 -5.25 19.26
CA THR A 321 -14.17 -5.02 19.20
C THR A 321 -14.94 -6.35 19.19
N SER A 322 -14.43 -7.37 18.51
CA SER A 322 -15.06 -8.70 18.46
C SER A 322 -14.97 -9.42 19.81
N ALA A 323 -13.84 -9.30 20.52
CA ALA A 323 -13.69 -9.81 21.88
C ALA A 323 -14.71 -9.16 22.84
N ILE A 324 -14.86 -7.82 22.81
CA ILE A 324 -15.86 -7.13 23.63
C ILE A 324 -17.28 -7.60 23.32
N LYS A 325 -17.64 -7.76 22.04
CA LYS A 325 -18.96 -8.30 21.65
C LYS A 325 -19.20 -9.72 22.17
N ILE A 326 -18.18 -10.58 22.12
CA ILE A 326 -18.28 -11.95 22.65
C ILE A 326 -18.46 -11.91 24.17
N LEU A 327 -17.71 -11.07 24.90
CA LEU A 327 -17.89 -10.92 26.35
C LEU A 327 -19.32 -10.49 26.70
N GLN A 328 -19.91 -9.55 25.96
CA GLN A 328 -21.32 -9.16 26.15
C GLN A 328 -22.29 -10.30 25.92
N HIS A 329 -22.06 -11.08 24.86
CA HIS A 329 -22.88 -12.26 24.58
C HIS A 329 -22.75 -13.32 25.68
N LEU A 330 -21.55 -13.51 26.23
CA LEU A 330 -21.32 -14.43 27.34
C LEU A 330 -22.00 -13.96 28.62
N ILE A 331 -21.97 -12.65 28.93
CA ILE A 331 -22.72 -12.08 30.06
C ILE A 331 -24.21 -12.40 29.94
N ASN A 332 -24.80 -12.13 28.77
CA ASN A 332 -26.24 -12.33 28.55
C ASN A 332 -26.67 -13.80 28.57
N ASN A 333 -25.74 -14.73 28.35
CA ASN A 333 -25.99 -16.17 28.30
C ASN A 333 -25.36 -16.93 29.48
N GLU A 334 -24.89 -16.22 30.51
CA GLU A 334 -24.24 -16.79 31.70
C GLU A 334 -23.05 -17.72 31.37
N GLY A 335 -22.34 -17.43 30.28
CA GLY A 335 -21.20 -18.20 29.79
C GLY A 335 -19.86 -17.71 30.36
N LEU A 336 -18.89 -18.61 30.48
CA LEU A 336 -17.53 -18.28 30.94
C LEU A 336 -16.59 -17.96 29.76
N PRO A 337 -15.70 -16.94 29.88
CA PRO A 337 -14.74 -16.59 28.83
C PRO A 337 -13.83 -17.74 28.38
N ARG A 338 -13.40 -18.57 29.33
CA ARG A 338 -12.47 -19.69 29.08
C ARG A 338 -13.07 -20.78 28.19
N ASP A 339 -14.40 -20.90 28.14
CA ASP A 339 -15.10 -21.94 27.39
C ASP A 339 -15.32 -21.52 25.92
N ASN A 340 -15.16 -20.23 25.60
CA ASN A 340 -15.31 -19.70 24.26
C ASN A 340 -14.00 -19.76 23.47
N THR A 341 -13.82 -20.79 22.64
CA THR A 341 -12.60 -21.00 21.86
C THR A 341 -12.29 -19.88 20.85
N ILE A 342 -13.32 -19.22 20.31
CA ILE A 342 -13.14 -18.08 19.40
C ILE A 342 -12.52 -16.92 20.15
N LEU A 343 -13.03 -16.58 21.35
CA LEU A 343 -12.45 -15.54 22.19
C LEU A 343 -10.97 -15.81 22.47
N ILE A 344 -10.62 -17.02 22.87
CA ILE A 344 -9.22 -17.40 23.14
C ILE A 344 -8.34 -17.21 21.89
N LEU A 345 -8.83 -17.59 20.71
CA LEU A 345 -8.11 -17.36 19.45
C LEU A 345 -7.90 -15.86 19.18
N LEU A 346 -8.94 -15.03 19.34
CA LEU A 346 -8.82 -13.59 19.13
C LEU A 346 -7.79 -12.96 20.07
N LEU A 347 -7.74 -13.39 21.33
CA LEU A 347 -6.77 -12.92 22.31
C LEU A 347 -5.34 -13.38 21.99
N ARG A 348 -5.18 -14.61 21.51
CA ARG A 348 -3.91 -15.15 21.02
C ARG A 348 -3.40 -14.34 19.81
N MET A 349 -4.25 -14.09 18.83
CA MET A 349 -3.93 -13.27 17.66
C MET A 349 -3.60 -11.82 18.05
N LEU A 350 -4.34 -11.24 19.00
CA LEU A 350 -4.07 -9.90 19.50
C LEU A 350 -2.71 -9.84 20.22
N ALA A 351 -2.39 -10.82 21.07
CA ALA A 351 -1.08 -10.93 21.71
C ALA A 351 0.06 -11.01 20.67
N LEU A 352 -0.14 -11.83 19.63
CA LEU A 352 0.81 -11.98 18.53
C LEU A 352 1.05 -10.64 17.81
N GLY A 353 -0.01 -9.93 17.42
CA GLY A 353 0.10 -8.61 16.78
C GLY A 353 0.81 -7.57 17.64
N LEU A 354 0.48 -7.50 18.93
CA LEU A 354 1.10 -6.55 19.87
C LEU A 354 2.60 -6.84 20.11
N SER A 355 3.05 -8.07 19.88
CA SER A 355 4.46 -8.47 19.99
C SER A 355 5.27 -8.29 18.69
N ALA A 356 4.65 -7.84 17.59
CA ALA A 356 5.26 -7.83 16.26
C ALA A 356 6.59 -7.06 16.20
N TRP A 357 6.63 -5.87 16.79
CA TRP A 357 7.86 -5.05 16.79
C TRP A 357 9.02 -5.78 17.49
N VAL A 358 8.77 -6.31 18.70
CA VAL A 358 9.77 -7.02 19.50
C VAL A 358 10.21 -8.31 18.80
N MET A 359 9.27 -9.04 18.20
CA MET A 359 9.55 -10.28 17.46
C MET A 359 10.46 -10.03 16.27
N ILE A 360 10.22 -8.95 15.51
CA ILE A 360 11.02 -8.62 14.33
C ILE A 360 12.37 -8.03 14.74
N ASP A 361 12.43 -7.19 15.78
CA ASP A 361 13.68 -6.60 16.25
C ASP A 361 14.62 -7.67 16.81
N SER A 362 14.11 -8.55 17.69
CA SER A 362 14.88 -9.62 18.32
C SER A 362 15.20 -10.80 17.40
N GLN A 363 14.49 -10.92 16.27
CA GLN A 363 14.52 -12.10 15.38
C GLN A 363 14.18 -13.41 16.11
N ASP A 364 13.53 -13.37 17.28
CA ASP A 364 13.02 -14.55 17.98
C ASP A 364 11.55 -14.79 17.60
N PHE A 365 11.36 -15.56 16.52
CA PHE A 365 10.04 -15.85 15.96
C PHE A 365 9.32 -16.94 16.75
N LYS A 366 8.90 -16.60 17.96
CA LYS A 366 8.08 -17.47 18.82
C LYS A 366 6.77 -16.80 19.15
N GLU A 367 5.73 -17.61 19.18
CA GLU A 367 4.43 -17.10 19.57
C GLU A 367 4.41 -16.69 21.06
N PRO A 368 3.97 -15.47 21.39
CA PRO A 368 3.85 -15.05 22.78
C PRO A 368 2.80 -15.90 23.48
N LYS A 369 3.14 -16.40 24.68
CA LYS A 369 2.18 -17.12 25.51
C LYS A 369 1.17 -16.12 26.08
N LEU A 370 -0.11 -16.34 25.79
CA LEU A 370 -1.19 -15.62 26.48
C LEU A 370 -1.21 -16.05 27.95
N ASP A 371 -1.04 -15.10 28.86
CA ASP A 371 -1.13 -15.37 30.29
C ASP A 371 -2.54 -15.86 30.65
N CYS A 372 -2.61 -17.03 31.30
CA CYS A 372 -3.86 -17.63 31.73
C CYS A 372 -4.63 -16.73 32.72
N GLN A 373 -3.95 -15.84 33.43
CA GLN A 373 -4.57 -14.87 34.33
C GLN A 373 -5.40 -13.82 33.58
N VAL A 374 -5.03 -13.49 32.34
CA VAL A 374 -5.85 -12.61 31.50
C VAL A 374 -7.24 -13.22 31.32
N VAL A 375 -7.30 -14.52 31.01
CA VAL A 375 -8.57 -15.22 30.76
C VAL A 375 -9.33 -15.53 32.06
N THR A 376 -8.62 -15.91 33.11
CA THR A 376 -9.23 -16.44 34.35
C THR A 376 -9.51 -15.40 35.42
N LYS A 377 -8.87 -14.23 35.37
CA LYS A 377 -9.03 -13.16 36.37
C LYS A 377 -9.40 -11.83 35.74
N PHE A 378 -8.65 -11.36 34.74
CA PHE A 378 -8.94 -10.07 34.10
C PHE A 378 -10.27 -10.07 33.35
N LEU A 379 -10.55 -11.04 32.46
CA LEU A 379 -11.81 -11.06 31.72
C LEU A 379 -13.04 -11.15 32.64
N PRO A 380 -13.07 -12.02 33.69
CA PRO A 380 -14.15 -11.98 34.67
C PRO A 380 -14.29 -10.64 35.40
N ALA A 381 -13.18 -9.98 35.77
CA ALA A 381 -13.22 -8.66 36.39
C ALA A 381 -13.78 -7.59 35.44
N LEU A 382 -13.37 -7.62 34.16
CA LEU A 382 -13.91 -6.76 33.11
C LEU A 382 -15.40 -7.06 32.86
N MET A 383 -15.81 -8.32 32.84
CA MET A 383 -17.23 -8.71 32.72
C MET A 383 -18.04 -8.22 33.92
N SER A 384 -17.50 -8.27 35.14
CA SER A 384 -18.16 -7.70 36.33
C SER A 384 -18.40 -6.19 36.14
N LEU A 385 -17.39 -5.46 35.65
CA LEU A 385 -17.52 -4.04 35.32
C LEU A 385 -18.60 -3.80 34.25
N MET A 386 -18.63 -4.64 33.22
CA MET A 386 -19.65 -4.59 32.16
C MET A 386 -21.07 -4.85 32.68
N VAL A 387 -21.23 -5.79 33.61
CA VAL A 387 -22.51 -6.10 34.27
C VAL A 387 -22.97 -4.92 35.10
N ASP A 388 -22.09 -4.31 35.91
CA ASP A 388 -22.43 -3.10 36.67
C ASP A 388 -22.96 -1.99 35.75
N ASP A 389 -22.29 -1.76 34.63
CA ASP A 389 -22.68 -0.75 33.64
C ASP A 389 -24.04 -1.07 33.00
N GLN A 390 -24.32 -2.35 32.69
CA GLN A 390 -25.63 -2.78 32.20
C GLN A 390 -26.73 -2.63 33.26
N CYS A 391 -26.47 -3.01 34.51
CA CYS A 391 -27.39 -2.84 35.63
C CYS A 391 -27.74 -1.37 35.86
N ARG A 392 -26.75 -0.47 35.82
CA ARG A 392 -27.00 0.99 35.89
C ARG A 392 -27.88 1.48 34.74
N SER A 393 -27.60 1.04 33.52
CA SER A 393 -28.39 1.41 32.34
C SER A 393 -29.85 0.92 32.42
N LEU A 394 -30.09 -0.21 33.09
CA LEU A 394 -31.45 -0.71 33.35
C LEU A 394 -32.12 0.09 34.48
N HIS A 395 -31.44 0.34 35.59
CA HIS A 395 -31.97 1.13 36.71
C HIS A 395 -32.32 2.57 36.31
N SER A 396 -31.60 3.17 35.37
CA SER A 396 -31.92 4.50 34.83
C SER A 396 -33.21 4.54 34.01
N LYS A 397 -33.79 3.39 33.66
CA LYS A 397 -35.07 3.27 32.96
C LYS A 397 -36.25 2.90 33.88
N LEU A 398 -35.98 2.52 35.13
CA LEU A 398 -37.01 2.19 36.12
C LEU A 398 -37.72 3.45 36.65
N PRO A 399 -39.00 3.33 37.08
CA PRO A 399 -39.71 4.37 37.82
C PRO A 399 -38.94 4.83 39.07
N PRO A 400 -39.10 6.09 39.51
CA PRO A 400 -38.35 6.67 40.63
C PRO A 400 -38.49 5.86 41.94
N ASP A 401 -39.70 5.36 42.24
CA ASP A 401 -39.98 4.61 43.47
C ASP A 401 -39.27 3.23 43.50
N GLU A 402 -39.13 2.58 42.34
CA GLU A 402 -38.41 1.31 42.17
C GLU A 402 -36.89 1.51 42.12
N ARG A 403 -36.44 2.68 41.64
CA ARG A 403 -35.02 3.06 41.56
C ARG A 403 -34.40 3.21 42.95
N GLU A 404 -35.08 3.86 43.89
CA GLU A 404 -34.58 4.03 45.27
C GLU A 404 -34.43 2.68 45.99
N SER A 405 -35.37 1.75 45.76
CA SER A 405 -35.30 0.39 46.32
C SER A 405 -34.15 -0.43 45.72
N ALA A 406 -33.90 -0.30 44.41
CA ALA A 406 -32.81 -1.00 43.72
C ALA A 406 -31.42 -0.44 44.10
N LEU A 407 -31.27 0.88 44.21
CA LEU A 407 -30.01 1.54 44.58
C LEU A 407 -29.58 1.26 46.03
N CYS A 408 -30.52 1.10 46.96
CA CYS A 408 -30.23 0.74 48.35
C CYS A 408 -29.64 -0.68 48.52
N THR A 409 -29.69 -1.53 47.48
CA THR A 409 -29.29 -2.94 47.59
C THR A 409 -27.89 -3.21 47.03
N ILE A 410 -27.48 -2.56 45.92
CA ILE A 410 -26.14 -2.73 45.33
C ILE A 410 -25.68 -1.40 44.68
N GLU A 411 -24.53 -0.88 45.11
CA GLU A 411 -23.92 0.32 44.52
C GLU A 411 -23.14 -0.03 43.25
N HIS A 412 -23.79 0.07 42.09
CA HIS A 412 -23.17 -0.21 40.78
C HIS A 412 -22.36 0.96 40.20
N SER A 413 -22.16 2.04 40.96
CA SER A 413 -21.48 3.27 40.52
C SER A 413 -20.08 3.45 41.11
N GLY A 414 -19.56 2.45 41.84
CA GLY A 414 -18.23 2.48 42.41
C GLY A 414 -17.09 2.54 41.37
N PRO A 415 -15.83 2.67 41.78
CA PRO A 415 -14.69 2.69 40.85
C PRO A 415 -14.58 1.40 40.03
N ALA A 416 -13.74 1.40 39.01
CA ALA A 416 -13.39 0.15 38.32
C ALA A 416 -12.70 -0.82 39.29
N PRO A 417 -12.89 -2.15 39.17
CA PRO A 417 -12.25 -3.11 40.08
C PRO A 417 -10.72 -3.01 40.02
N ASP A 418 -10.05 -3.01 41.17
CA ASP A 418 -8.57 -2.94 41.28
C ASP A 418 -7.86 -4.00 40.42
N ALA A 419 -8.48 -5.17 40.25
CA ALA A 419 -7.96 -6.23 39.40
C ALA A 419 -7.85 -5.76 37.92
N VAL A 420 -8.81 -4.99 37.41
CA VAL A 420 -8.76 -4.46 36.04
C VAL A 420 -7.56 -3.52 35.91
N GLU A 421 -7.38 -2.61 36.87
CA GLU A 421 -6.27 -1.65 36.88
C GLU A 421 -4.90 -2.34 36.96
N ALA A 422 -4.74 -3.36 37.82
CA ALA A 422 -3.50 -4.11 37.92
C ALA A 422 -3.13 -4.83 36.61
N TYR A 423 -4.11 -5.48 35.96
CA TYR A 423 -3.84 -6.25 34.74
C TYR A 423 -3.56 -5.37 33.51
N ILE A 424 -4.16 -4.18 33.40
CA ILE A 424 -3.86 -3.28 32.28
C ILE A 424 -2.42 -2.75 32.36
N GLN A 425 -1.84 -2.61 33.55
CA GLN A 425 -0.43 -2.20 33.72
C GLN A 425 0.56 -3.30 33.27
N GLU A 426 0.19 -4.58 33.43
CA GLU A 426 1.10 -5.69 33.15
C GLU A 426 0.93 -6.31 31.75
N SER A 427 -0.29 -6.30 31.22
CA SER A 427 -0.65 -7.00 29.98
C SER A 427 -1.11 -6.05 28.88
N SER A 428 -0.41 -6.07 27.75
CA SER A 428 -0.76 -5.29 26.56
C SER A 428 -2.14 -5.70 26.00
N VAL A 429 -2.50 -6.99 26.10
CA VAL A 429 -3.83 -7.49 25.69
C VAL A 429 -4.92 -6.91 26.58
N ALA A 430 -4.70 -6.90 27.90
CA ALA A 430 -5.66 -6.33 28.86
C ALA A 430 -5.85 -4.83 28.62
N SER A 431 -4.75 -4.09 28.41
CA SER A 431 -4.77 -2.66 28.03
C SER A 431 -5.65 -2.40 26.82
N ILE A 432 -5.43 -3.12 25.72
CA ILE A 432 -6.23 -2.95 24.50
C ILE A 432 -7.70 -3.29 24.77
N LEU A 433 -8.02 -4.36 25.49
CA LEU A 433 -9.41 -4.67 25.81
C LEU A 433 -10.08 -3.58 26.66
N ALA A 434 -9.38 -2.99 27.63
CA ALA A 434 -9.91 -1.87 28.43
C ALA A 434 -10.15 -0.61 27.57
N MET A 435 -9.21 -0.30 26.66
CA MET A 435 -9.37 0.78 25.68
C MET A 435 -10.63 0.56 24.82
N TYR A 436 -10.80 -0.63 24.24
CA TYR A 436 -11.95 -0.94 23.39
C TYR A 436 -13.26 -1.10 24.16
N TYR A 437 -13.20 -1.47 25.45
CA TYR A 437 -14.34 -1.38 26.35
C TYR A 437 -14.77 0.08 26.53
N THR A 438 -13.83 1.01 26.70
CA THR A 438 -14.11 2.44 26.80
C THR A 438 -14.74 2.99 25.52
N LEU A 439 -14.28 2.56 24.34
CA LEU A 439 -14.94 2.90 23.08
C LEU A 439 -16.36 2.33 23.00
N HIS A 440 -16.58 1.15 23.57
CA HIS A 440 -17.91 0.56 23.64
C HIS A 440 -18.86 1.37 24.53
N THR A 441 -18.44 1.71 25.76
CA THR A 441 -19.26 2.50 26.69
C THR A 441 -19.57 3.89 26.13
N ALA A 442 -18.59 4.53 25.48
CA ALA A 442 -18.79 5.79 24.77
C ALA A 442 -19.82 5.65 23.63
N ARG A 443 -19.78 4.57 22.85
CA ARG A 443 -20.74 4.31 21.77
C ARG A 443 -22.17 4.12 22.28
N VAL A 444 -22.35 3.53 23.47
CA VAL A 444 -23.66 3.36 24.12
C VAL A 444 -24.07 4.63 24.90
N LYS A 445 -23.23 5.68 24.89
CA LYS A 445 -23.44 6.96 25.59
C LYS A 445 -23.55 6.82 27.12
N ASP A 446 -22.91 5.82 27.73
CA ASP A 446 -22.85 5.72 29.19
C ASP A 446 -21.75 6.64 29.76
N ARG A 447 -22.14 7.85 30.19
CA ARG A 447 -21.21 8.83 30.78
C ARG A 447 -20.49 8.31 32.02
N VAL A 448 -21.20 7.57 32.89
CA VAL A 448 -20.63 7.07 34.14
C VAL A 448 -19.64 5.95 33.82
N GLY A 449 -19.99 5.02 32.93
CA GLY A 449 -19.11 3.96 32.48
C GLY A 449 -17.83 4.49 31.81
N VAL A 450 -17.97 5.54 30.98
CA VAL A 450 -16.82 6.24 30.37
C VAL A 450 -15.90 6.83 31.44
N LEU A 451 -16.42 7.55 32.43
CA LEU A 451 -15.60 8.15 33.49
C LEU A 451 -14.87 7.09 34.33
N ARG A 452 -15.54 5.98 34.67
CA ARG A 452 -14.93 4.85 35.40
C ARG A 452 -13.77 4.25 34.63
N ALA A 453 -13.95 4.02 33.33
CA ALA A 453 -12.91 3.43 32.49
C ALA A 453 -11.76 4.42 32.23
N LEU A 454 -12.05 5.70 31.96
CA LEU A 454 -11.04 6.74 31.77
C LEU A 454 -10.13 6.92 32.97
N ALA A 455 -10.65 6.76 34.20
CA ALA A 455 -9.87 6.87 35.43
C ALA A 455 -8.68 5.89 35.46
N ILE A 456 -8.86 4.69 34.92
CA ILE A 456 -7.82 3.64 34.91
C ILE A 456 -7.00 3.60 33.62
N LEU A 457 -7.47 4.16 32.50
CA LEU A 457 -6.78 4.08 31.21
C LEU A 457 -5.38 4.71 31.20
N SER A 458 -5.13 5.70 32.07
CA SER A 458 -3.78 6.27 32.21
C SER A 458 -2.73 5.26 32.68
N ALA A 459 -3.16 4.16 33.29
CA ALA A 459 -2.30 3.08 33.75
C ALA A 459 -2.05 1.99 32.67
N CYS A 460 -2.53 2.18 31.44
CA CYS A 460 -2.27 1.22 30.36
C CYS A 460 -0.76 1.06 30.10
N LYS A 461 -0.34 -0.20 29.99
CA LYS A 461 1.04 -0.57 29.67
C LYS A 461 1.54 0.11 28.40
N ASP A 462 2.81 0.51 28.39
CA ASP A 462 3.51 1.14 27.25
C ASP A 462 2.82 2.42 26.75
N ASP A 463 2.10 3.15 27.61
CA ASP A 463 1.38 4.38 27.25
C ASP A 463 0.38 4.20 26.09
N ARG A 464 -0.18 2.98 25.94
CA ARG A 464 -1.04 2.63 24.80
C ARG A 464 -2.33 3.43 24.71
N ALA A 465 -2.83 3.93 25.84
CA ALA A 465 -3.99 4.81 25.87
C ALA A 465 -3.77 6.11 25.08
N TYR A 466 -2.52 6.45 24.73
CA TYR A 466 -2.15 7.60 23.93
C TYR A 466 -1.92 7.28 22.44
N GLU A 467 -2.19 6.06 21.98
CA GLU A 467 -2.07 5.70 20.56
C GLU A 467 -3.11 6.45 19.70
N ASP A 468 -2.66 7.06 18.60
CA ASP A 468 -3.48 7.93 17.74
C ASP A 468 -4.80 7.30 17.25
N PRO A 469 -4.85 6.03 16.77
CA PRO A 469 -6.09 5.44 16.30
C PRO A 469 -7.16 5.29 17.40
N PHE A 470 -6.72 5.02 18.63
CA PHE A 470 -7.61 4.94 19.79
C PHE A 470 -8.11 6.34 20.17
N LEU A 471 -7.21 7.31 20.32
CA LEU A 471 -7.56 8.68 20.68
C LEU A 471 -8.51 9.31 19.66
N HIS A 472 -8.24 9.15 18.36
CA HIS A 472 -9.14 9.60 17.29
C HIS A 472 -10.55 9.04 17.47
N SER A 473 -10.65 7.72 17.71
CA SER A 473 -11.94 7.05 17.88
C SER A 473 -12.66 7.46 19.16
N LEU A 474 -11.91 7.66 20.25
CA LEU A 474 -12.46 8.10 21.53
C LEU A 474 -13.02 9.52 21.41
N ILE A 475 -12.24 10.46 20.88
CA ILE A 475 -12.67 11.85 20.70
C ILE A 475 -13.90 11.92 19.79
N ALA A 476 -13.90 11.20 18.68
CA ALA A 476 -15.06 11.15 17.76
C ALA A 476 -16.35 10.65 18.43
N LEU A 477 -16.24 9.74 19.41
CA LEU A 477 -17.40 9.26 20.19
C LEU A 477 -17.79 10.20 21.32
N LEU A 478 -16.85 10.96 21.90
CA LEU A 478 -17.11 11.90 22.98
C LEU A 478 -17.76 13.21 22.51
N ILE A 479 -17.42 13.70 21.31
CA ILE A 479 -18.02 14.92 20.73
C ILE A 479 -19.56 14.89 20.78
N PRO A 480 -20.26 13.88 20.21
CA PRO A 480 -21.72 13.84 20.24
C PRO A 480 -22.31 13.58 21.63
N MET A 481 -21.50 13.13 22.62
CA MET A 481 -21.96 12.96 24.00
C MET A 481 -22.07 14.29 24.76
N ALA A 482 -21.40 15.35 24.29
CA ALA A 482 -21.43 16.68 24.89
C ALA A 482 -22.67 17.51 24.50
N GLU A 483 -23.36 17.13 23.41
CA GLU A 483 -24.53 17.84 22.88
C GLU A 483 -25.88 17.38 23.49
N GLU A 484 -25.86 16.31 24.28
CA GLU A 484 -26.98 15.83 25.12
C GLU A 484 -26.71 16.14 26.60
#